data_AF-A0A6A6RYP3-F1
#
_entry.id   AF-A0A6A6RYP3-F1
#
_cell.length_a   1.000
_cell.length_b   1.000
_cell.length_c   1.000
_cell.angle_alpha   90.00
_cell.angle_beta   90.00
_cell.angle_gamma   90.00
#
_symmetry.space_group_name_H-M   'P 1'
#
loop_
_entity.id
_entity.type
_entity.pdbx_description
1 polymer ?
#
loop_
_entity_poly.entity_id
_entity_poly.type
_entity_poly.pdbx_seq_one_letter_code
_entity_poly.pdbx_strand_id
1 'polypeptide(L)'
;MSEYCAAKAALYAYSKCLRLELAPLSVNVTYIMTGEVKTNGTKPSQFVMSENSLWNPVRDEFVKEQVRSARSGMMPEVFAKGFVGRILGVRKDVVWVGSRAVMCRIMGALEW
;
A
#
# COMPACT_ATOMS: atom_id res chain seq x y z
N MET A 1 -13.76 2.40 0.12
CA MET A 1 -12.40 2.62 0.64
C MET A 1 -12.14 1.88 1.95
N SER A 2 -13.09 1.87 2.91
CA SER A 2 -12.96 1.12 4.17
C SER A 2 -12.67 -0.37 3.98
N GLU A 3 -13.40 -1.05 3.09
CA GLU A 3 -13.21 -2.48 2.81
C GLU A 3 -11.82 -2.81 2.28
N TYR A 4 -11.29 -1.99 1.36
CA TYR A 4 -9.93 -2.15 0.83
C TYR A 4 -8.88 -2.02 1.95
N CYS A 5 -9.00 -0.98 2.79
CA CYS A 5 -8.10 -0.77 3.92
C CYS A 5 -8.18 -1.92 4.93
N ALA A 6 -9.40 -2.35 5.28
CA ALA A 6 -9.64 -3.47 6.17
C ALA A 6 -9.03 -4.77 5.62
N ALA A 7 -9.22 -5.07 4.34
CA ALA A 7 -8.64 -6.24 3.69
C ALA A 7 -7.10 -6.19 3.69
N LYS A 8 -6.49 -5.03 3.39
CA LYS A 8 -5.02 -4.88 3.44
C LYS A 8 -4.47 -5.04 4.86
N ALA A 9 -5.17 -4.51 5.87
CA ALA A 9 -4.82 -4.70 7.28
C ALA A 9 -4.96 -6.15 7.73
N ALA A 10 -6.04 -6.83 7.31
CA ALA A 10 -6.25 -8.26 7.58
C ALA A 10 -5.13 -9.11 6.96
N LEU A 11 -4.72 -8.83 5.71
CA LEU A 11 -3.59 -9.52 5.09
C LEU A 11 -2.28 -9.31 5.86
N TYR A 12 -2.06 -8.13 6.44
CA TYR A 12 -0.90 -7.87 7.28
C TYR A 12 -0.93 -8.70 8.57
N ALA A 13 -2.05 -8.71 9.28
CA ALA A 13 -2.24 -9.51 10.49
C ALA A 13 -2.11 -11.02 10.20
N TYR A 14 -2.76 -11.49 9.13
CA TYR A 14 -2.67 -12.87 8.66
C TYR A 14 -1.22 -13.29 8.38
N SER A 15 -0.45 -12.43 7.70
CA SER A 15 0.97 -12.68 7.40
C SER A 15 1.85 -12.69 8.66
N LYS A 16 1.42 -12.11 9.78
CA LYS A 16 2.10 -12.25 11.08
C LYS A 16 1.85 -13.62 11.68
N CYS A 17 0.60 -14.07 11.73
CA CYS A 17 0.25 -15.39 12.25
C CYS A 17 0.95 -16.49 11.44
N LEU A 18 0.86 -16.43 10.11
CA LEU A 18 1.45 -17.43 9.22
C LEU A 18 2.96 -17.57 9.41
N ARG A 19 3.66 -16.48 9.73
CA ARG A 19 5.10 -16.53 10.01
C ARG A 19 5.43 -17.32 11.27
N LEU A 20 4.62 -17.18 12.32
CA LEU A 20 4.82 -17.91 13.58
C LEU A 20 4.51 -19.40 13.38
N GLU A 21 3.41 -19.70 12.70
CA GLU A 21 2.97 -21.07 12.43
C GLU A 21 3.94 -21.86 11.55
N LEU A 22 4.54 -21.19 10.55
CA LEU A 22 5.44 -21.83 9.58
C LEU A 22 6.92 -21.78 9.99
N ALA A 23 7.27 -21.06 11.05
CA ALA A 23 8.66 -20.98 11.54
C ALA A 23 9.28 -22.37 11.86
N PRO A 24 8.57 -23.33 12.49
CA PRO A 24 9.11 -24.68 12.74
C PRO A 24 9.42 -25.46 11.46
N LEU A 25 8.77 -25.11 10.34
CA LEU A 25 8.97 -25.74 9.04
C LEU A 25 10.10 -25.08 8.24
N SER A 26 10.85 -24.14 8.83
CA SER A 26 11.88 -23.36 8.15
C SER A 26 11.38 -22.56 6.94
N VAL A 27 10.08 -22.24 6.91
CA VAL A 27 9.46 -21.44 5.84
C VAL A 27 9.44 -19.97 6.24
N ASN A 28 9.86 -19.12 5.31
CA ASN A 28 9.97 -17.69 5.52
C ASN A 28 8.80 -16.96 4.88
N VAL A 29 8.05 -16.23 5.71
CA VAL A 29 6.96 -15.37 5.25
C VAL A 29 7.43 -13.92 5.31
N THR A 30 7.34 -13.21 4.19
CA THR A 30 7.69 -11.78 4.09
C THR A 30 6.48 -11.01 3.60
N TYR A 31 6.08 -9.97 4.34
CA TYR A 31 5.00 -9.08 3.92
C TYR A 31 5.56 -7.83 3.25
N ILE A 32 4.97 -7.43 2.13
CA ILE A 32 5.42 -6.30 1.33
C ILE A 32 4.45 -5.14 1.55
N MET A 33 4.90 -4.13 2.28
CA MET A 33 4.19 -2.87 2.43
C MET A 33 4.51 -1.97 1.24
N THR A 34 3.59 -1.94 0.28
CA THR A 34 3.73 -1.14 -0.94
C THR A 34 3.15 0.25 -0.76
N GLY A 35 3.93 1.26 -1.15
CA GLY A 35 3.45 2.63 -1.35
C GLY A 35 2.77 2.82 -2.71
N GLU A 36 2.65 4.07 -3.14
CA GLU A 36 2.05 4.39 -4.45
C GLU A 36 2.96 3.91 -5.58
N VAL A 37 2.42 3.08 -6.48
CA VAL A 37 3.05 2.57 -7.71
C VAL A 37 2.11 2.80 -8.88
N LYS A 38 2.64 3.27 -10.01
CA LYS A 38 1.88 3.54 -11.23
C LYS A 38 1.51 2.23 -11.95
N THR A 39 0.42 1.62 -11.52
CA THR A 39 -0.11 0.40 -12.12
C THR A 39 -1.44 0.67 -12.83
N ASN A 40 -1.98 -0.34 -13.51
CA ASN A 40 -3.28 -0.24 -14.17
C ASN A 40 -4.44 0.06 -13.20
N GLY A 41 -4.29 -0.25 -11.91
CA GLY A 41 -5.27 0.06 -10.86
C GLY A 41 -5.23 1.51 -10.36
N THR A 42 -4.20 2.27 -10.73
CA THR A 42 -4.03 3.67 -10.33
C THR A 42 -4.66 4.62 -11.37
N LYS A 43 -5.37 4.12 -12.38
CA LYS A 43 -6.02 4.97 -13.39
C LYS A 43 -7.02 5.94 -12.74
N PRO A 44 -7.23 7.15 -13.32
CA PRO A 44 -8.26 8.06 -12.83
C PRO A 44 -9.58 7.31 -12.80
N SER A 45 -10.19 7.20 -11.62
CA SER A 45 -11.46 6.50 -11.54
C SER A 45 -12.50 7.30 -12.32
N GLN A 46 -13.36 6.63 -13.08
CA GLN A 46 -14.51 7.28 -13.72
C GLN A 46 -15.64 7.54 -12.70
N PHE A 47 -15.34 7.41 -11.40
CA PHE A 47 -16.33 7.54 -10.35
C PHE A 47 -16.72 9.01 -10.19
N VAL A 48 -17.96 9.30 -10.62
CA VAL A 48 -18.61 10.59 -10.44
C VAL A 48 -19.49 10.52 -9.21
N MET A 49 -19.23 11.39 -8.23
CA MET A 49 -20.06 11.51 -7.04
C MET A 49 -21.41 12.15 -7.40
N SER A 50 -22.51 11.54 -6.93
CA SER A 50 -23.86 12.12 -7.07
C SER A 50 -23.96 13.44 -6.32
N GLU A 51 -24.68 14.40 -6.89
CA GLU A 51 -24.91 15.73 -6.29
C GLU A 51 -25.66 15.65 -4.95
N ASN A 52 -26.49 14.62 -4.78
CA ASN A 52 -27.25 14.38 -3.55
C ASN A 52 -26.44 13.58 -2.52
N SER A 53 -25.13 13.37 -2.74
CA SER A 53 -24.28 12.66 -1.78
C SER A 53 -24.06 13.50 -0.53
N LEU A 54 -24.08 12.86 0.64
CA LEU A 54 -23.64 13.48 1.90
C LEU A 54 -22.21 14.05 1.80
N TRP A 55 -21.38 13.47 0.93
CA TRP A 55 -19.99 13.86 0.73
C TRP A 55 -19.80 14.92 -0.36
N ASN A 56 -20.87 15.48 -0.93
CA ASN A 56 -20.80 16.52 -1.93
C ASN A 56 -19.95 17.75 -1.52
N PRO A 57 -19.93 18.20 -0.23
CA PRO A 57 -19.05 19.30 0.18
C PRO A 57 -17.55 19.08 -0.04
N VAL A 58 -17.09 17.83 -0.13
CA VAL A 58 -15.67 17.49 -0.37
C VAL A 58 -15.40 16.99 -1.80
N ARG A 59 -16.38 17.13 -2.71
CA ARG A 59 -16.32 16.62 -4.08
C ARG A 59 -15.09 17.13 -4.84
N ASP A 60 -14.80 18.42 -4.75
CA ASP A 60 -13.69 19.03 -5.50
C ASP A 60 -12.34 18.48 -5.06
N GLU A 61 -12.13 18.33 -3.75
CA GLU A 61 -10.91 17.72 -3.22
C GLU A 61 -10.80 16.25 -3.63
N PHE A 62 -11.90 15.51 -3.57
CA PHE A 62 -11.92 14.13 -4.00
C PHE A 62 -11.56 13.98 -5.50
N VAL A 63 -12.06 14.86 -6.38
CA VAL A 63 -11.70 14.85 -7.81
C VAL A 63 -10.22 15.22 -8.01
N LYS A 64 -9.71 16.24 -7.32
CA LYS A 64 -8.28 16.61 -7.36
C LYS A 64 -7.41 15.42 -6.94
N GLU A 65 -7.79 14.74 -5.87
CA GLU A 65 -7.08 13.59 -5.32
C GLU A 65 -7.08 12.38 -6.26
N GLN A 66 -8.20 12.10 -6.94
CA GLN A 66 -8.24 11.07 -7.96
C GLN A 66 -7.25 11.34 -9.10
N VAL A 67 -7.20 12.59 -9.60
CA VAL A 67 -6.28 12.98 -10.67
C VAL A 67 -4.83 12.94 -10.19
N ARG A 68 -4.57 13.40 -8.96
CA ARG A 68 -3.24 13.34 -8.35
C ARG A 68 -2.75 11.91 -8.22
N SER A 69 -3.56 11.04 -7.59
CA SER A 69 -3.26 9.61 -7.40
C SER A 69 -2.92 8.93 -8.72
N ALA A 70 -3.67 9.26 -9.78
CA ALA A 70 -3.41 8.70 -11.11
C ALA A 70 -2.10 9.15 -11.77
N ARG A 71 -1.58 10.32 -11.38
CA ARG A 71 -0.34 10.89 -11.93
C ARG A 71 0.85 10.69 -11.01
N SER A 72 0.63 10.41 -9.73
CA SER A 72 1.65 10.18 -8.71
C SER A 72 2.06 8.71 -8.65
N GLY A 73 3.09 8.41 -7.85
CA GLY A 73 3.57 7.05 -7.64
C GLY A 73 4.85 6.70 -8.39
N MET A 74 5.53 5.68 -7.87
CA MET A 74 6.78 5.15 -8.43
C MET A 74 6.51 4.38 -9.74
N MET A 75 7.41 4.47 -10.71
CA MET A 75 7.34 3.64 -11.91
C MET A 75 7.51 2.14 -11.56
N PRO A 76 6.76 1.22 -12.19
CA PRO A 76 6.84 -0.21 -11.90
C PRO A 76 8.24 -0.80 -12.01
N GLU A 77 9.04 -0.33 -12.97
CA GLU A 77 10.40 -0.82 -13.21
C GLU A 77 11.34 -0.43 -12.06
N VAL A 78 11.18 0.79 -11.53
CA VAL A 78 11.92 1.29 -10.38
C VAL A 78 11.50 0.54 -9.11
N PHE A 79 10.19 0.32 -8.95
CA PHE A 79 9.65 -0.48 -7.86
C PHE A 79 10.23 -1.90 -7.90
N ALA A 80 10.22 -2.57 -9.05
CA ALA A 80 10.73 -3.93 -9.21
C ALA A 80 12.22 -4.04 -8.86
N LYS A 81 13.06 -3.11 -9.34
CA LYS A 81 14.49 -3.07 -9.00
C LYS A 81 14.70 -2.92 -7.48
N GLY A 82 13.98 -1.98 -6.87
CA GLY A 82 14.07 -1.74 -5.42
C GLY A 82 13.52 -2.90 -4.58
N PHE A 83 12.50 -3.58 -5.09
CA PHE A 83 11.89 -4.76 -4.46
C PHE A 83 12.85 -5.94 -4.46
N VAL A 84 13.38 -6.31 -5.62
CA VAL A 84 14.32 -7.44 -5.79
C VAL A 84 15.56 -7.24 -4.92
N GLY A 85 16.16 -6.05 -4.92
CA GLY A 85 17.33 -5.76 -4.09
C GLY A 85 17.08 -5.88 -2.59
N ARG A 86 15.84 -5.71 -2.12
CA ARG A 86 15.49 -5.86 -0.69
C ARG A 86 15.12 -7.29 -0.30
N ILE A 87 14.54 -8.06 -1.22
CA ILE A 87 14.16 -9.46 -0.99
C ILE A 87 15.35 -10.39 -1.08
N LEU A 88 16.26 -10.18 -2.04
CA LEU A 88 17.46 -11.02 -2.21
C LEU A 88 18.55 -10.75 -1.16
N GLY A 89 18.40 -9.70 -0.36
CA GLY A 89 19.35 -9.35 0.70
C GLY A 89 19.05 -10.04 2.03
N VAL A 90 19.29 -9.32 3.12
CA VAL A 90 19.01 -9.81 4.48
C VAL A 90 17.51 -10.05 4.68
N ARG A 91 17.18 -11.20 5.26
CA ARG A 91 15.81 -11.58 5.64
C ARG A 91 15.14 -10.49 6.46
N LYS A 92 13.95 -10.08 6.04
CA LYS A 92 13.11 -9.09 6.72
C LYS A 92 11.67 -9.56 6.71
N ASP A 93 11.00 -9.47 7.85
CA ASP A 93 9.59 -9.86 7.97
C ASP A 93 8.66 -8.89 7.24
N VAL A 94 9.01 -7.60 7.23
CA VAL A 94 8.26 -6.56 6.52
C VAL A 94 9.22 -5.72 5.69
N VAL A 95 8.93 -5.63 4.40
CA VAL A 95 9.69 -4.80 3.46
C VAL A 95 8.81 -3.67 2.96
N TRP A 96 9.30 -2.44 3.11
CA TRP A 96 8.62 -1.23 2.66
C TRP A 96 9.23 -0.77 1.33
N VAL A 97 8.40 -0.69 0.28
CA VAL A 97 8.84 -0.32 -1.08
C VAL A 97 7.77 0.54 -1.75
N GLY A 98 8.17 1.50 -2.59
CA GLY A 98 7.24 2.38 -3.29
C GLY A 98 7.16 3.78 -2.69
N SER A 99 6.50 4.69 -3.41
CA SER A 99 6.43 6.09 -3.01
C SER A 99 5.63 6.25 -1.72
N ARG A 100 6.13 7.07 -0.78
CA ARG A 100 5.53 7.36 0.55
C ARG A 100 5.48 6.19 1.54
N ALA A 101 5.88 4.97 1.16
CA ALA A 101 5.91 3.81 2.05
C ALA A 101 6.79 4.06 3.30
N VAL A 102 7.96 4.69 3.11
CA VAL A 102 8.87 5.02 4.22
C VAL A 102 8.29 6.10 5.15
N MET A 103 7.53 7.06 4.61
CA MET A 103 6.85 8.07 5.41
C MET A 103 5.81 7.42 6.33
N CYS A 104 4.98 6.51 5.82
CA CYS A 104 4.02 5.77 6.64
C CYS A 104 4.70 4.96 7.75
N ARG A 105 5.88 4.39 7.46
CA ARG A 105 6.68 3.68 8.47
C ARG A 105 7.16 4.62 9.58
N ILE A 106 7.62 5.82 9.22
CA ILE A 106 8.10 6.81 10.21
C ILE A 106 6.92 7.29 11.06
N MET A 107 5.79 7.65 10.44
CA MET A 107 4.59 8.07 11.17
C MET A 107 4.09 6.98 12.12
N GLY A 108 3.95 5.73 11.66
CA GLY A 108 3.55 4.63 12.53
C GLY A 108 4.57 4.26 13.61
N ALA A 109 5.83 4.69 13.47
CA ALA A 109 6.84 4.56 14.53
C ALA A 109 6.79 5.71 15.55
N LEU A 110 6.20 6.86 15.18
CA LEU A 110 5.98 8.02 16.05
C LEU A 110 4.66 7.95 16.81
N GLU A 111 3.74 7.08 16.40
CA GLU A 111 2.49 6.77 17.13
C GLU A 111 2.71 5.90 18.38
N TRP A 112 3.98 5.77 18.82
CA TRP A 112 4.42 5.16 20.06
C TRP A 112 5.33 6.12 20.83
#